data_AF-A0A7K2MFU8-F1
#
_entry.id   AF-A0A7K2MFU8-F1
#
_cell.length_a   1.000
_cell.length_b   1.000
_cell.length_c   1.000
_cell.angle_alpha   90.00
_cell.angle_beta   90.00
_cell.angle_gamma   90.00
#
_symmetry.space_group_name_H-M   'P 1'
#
loop_
_entity.id
_entity.type
_entity.pdbx_description
1 polymer ?
#
loop_
_entity_poly.entity_id
_entity_poly.type
_entity_poly.pdbx_seq_one_letter_code
_entity_poly.pdbx_strand_id
1 'polypeptide(L)'
;MKLTVVGCSGSFPSAESACSSYLVEADGFRLLLDMGNGALGELQRHCGLYDLDAIFLSHLHADHCIDMCAYFVARYYRHDGGRCAPLPVYGPEGTEHRLTTAYADTPSASSMSEVFDFHTVKPSTFEVGPFTVHTERVAHPVEAYAIRVEHGGRSLTYSG
;
A
#
# COMPACT_ATOMS: atom_id res chain seq x y z
N MET A 1 -10.77 7.24 13.39
CA MET A 1 -9.95 7.57 12.20
C MET A 1 -8.83 8.54 12.59
N LYS A 2 -7.60 8.04 12.51
CA LYS A 2 -6.33 8.76 12.70
C LYS A 2 -5.51 8.62 11.42
N LEU A 3 -4.86 9.69 11.01
CA LEU A 3 -3.91 9.72 9.89
C LEU A 3 -2.52 9.96 10.45
N THR A 4 -1.55 9.15 10.03
CA THR A 4 -0.13 9.36 10.27
C THR A 4 0.56 9.50 8.92
N VAL A 5 1.30 10.59 8.71
CA VAL A 5 2.15 10.75 7.53
C VAL A 5 3.42 9.95 7.78
N VAL A 6 3.61 8.87 7.02
CA VAL A 6 4.82 8.02 7.07
C VAL A 6 5.85 8.58 6.10
N GLY A 7 5.42 9.03 4.92
CA GLY A 7 6.26 9.72 3.94
C GLY A 7 5.42 10.61 3.04
N CYS A 8 6.04 11.71 2.60
CA CYS A 8 5.37 12.75 1.80
C CYS A 8 6.27 13.38 0.73
N SER A 9 7.44 12.80 0.46
CA SER A 9 8.30 13.27 -0.63
C SER A 9 7.80 12.77 -2.00
N GLY A 10 7.67 13.67 -2.97
CA GLY A 10 7.33 13.29 -4.34
C GLY A 10 8.56 12.88 -5.15
N SER A 11 8.41 11.91 -6.06
CA SER A 11 9.43 11.38 -6.98
C SER A 11 10.61 10.62 -6.34
N PHE A 12 11.17 11.09 -5.23
CA PHE A 12 12.28 10.46 -4.52
C PHE A 12 12.28 10.89 -3.04
N PRO A 13 12.85 10.07 -2.13
CA PRO A 13 12.87 10.41 -0.71
C PRO A 13 13.86 11.56 -0.45
N SER A 14 13.56 12.41 0.53
CA SER A 14 14.52 13.37 1.07
C SER A 14 15.25 12.78 2.27
N ALA A 15 16.22 13.51 2.82
CA ALA A 15 16.89 13.10 4.05
C ALA A 15 15.94 13.09 5.27
N GLU A 16 14.79 13.75 5.16
CA GLU A 16 13.82 13.98 6.23
C GLU A 16 12.50 13.21 6.04
N SER A 17 12.23 12.69 4.84
CA SER A 17 10.94 12.06 4.53
C SER A 17 11.05 11.03 3.42
N ALA A 18 10.50 9.84 3.68
CA ALA A 18 10.26 8.83 2.67
C ALA A 18 9.31 9.35 1.56
N CYS A 19 9.20 8.61 0.47
CA CYS A 19 8.16 8.88 -0.52
C CYS A 19 6.75 8.59 0.01
N SER A 20 5.74 8.93 -0.79
CA SER A 20 4.32 8.78 -0.48
C SER A 20 3.99 7.51 0.30
N SER A 21 3.57 7.70 1.56
CA SER A 21 3.03 6.65 2.40
C SER A 21 2.27 7.24 3.58
N TYR A 22 1.03 6.80 3.78
CA TYR A 22 0.12 7.38 4.77
C TYR A 22 -0.63 6.27 5.50
N LEU A 23 -0.47 6.19 6.82
CA LEU A 23 -1.12 5.17 7.63
C LEU A 23 -2.45 5.72 8.19
N VAL A 24 -3.55 5.08 7.81
CA VAL A 24 -4.91 5.40 8.27
C VAL A 24 -5.40 4.32 9.22
N GLU A 25 -5.80 4.73 10.43
CA GLU A 25 -6.17 3.83 11.52
C GLU A 25 -7.58 4.11 12.05
N ALA A 26 -8.40 3.08 12.21
CA ALA A 26 -9.69 3.13 12.90
C ALA A 26 -10.04 1.75 13.48
N ASP A 27 -10.60 1.71 14.68
CA ASP A 27 -11.08 0.48 15.33
C ASP A 27 -10.07 -0.69 15.34
N GLY A 28 -8.78 -0.37 15.47
CA GLY A 28 -7.68 -1.34 15.45
C GLY A 28 -7.21 -1.77 14.07
N PHE A 29 -7.92 -1.38 13.00
CA PHE A 29 -7.57 -1.66 11.61
C PHE A 29 -6.57 -0.63 11.05
N ARG A 30 -5.59 -1.10 10.28
CA ARG A 30 -4.50 -0.32 9.68
C ARG A 30 -4.49 -0.45 8.15
N LEU A 31 -4.95 0.62 7.49
CA LEU A 31 -4.87 0.79 6.05
C LEU A 31 -3.68 1.68 5.70
N LEU A 32 -2.73 1.16 4.92
CA LEU A 32 -1.65 1.96 4.36
C LEU A 32 -2.03 2.48 2.97
N LEU A 33 -1.93 3.78 2.75
CA LEU A 33 -2.05 4.40 1.43
C LEU A 33 -0.64 4.63 0.89
N ASP A 34 -0.29 3.94 -0.18
CA ASP A 34 1.03 3.87 -0.81
C ASP A 34 2.18 3.37 0.09
N MET A 35 3.17 2.78 -0.57
CA MET A 35 4.39 2.28 0.04
C MET A 35 5.58 2.66 -0.85
N GLY A 36 5.82 3.97 -0.91
CA GLY A 36 6.92 4.57 -1.66
C GLY A 36 8.30 4.26 -1.13
N ASN A 37 9.32 4.63 -1.89
CA ASN A 37 10.73 4.46 -1.53
C ASN A 37 11.05 4.99 -0.12
N GLY A 38 11.58 4.12 0.74
CA GLY A 38 11.95 4.41 2.14
C GLY A 38 10.82 4.29 3.15
N ALA A 39 9.57 4.08 2.71
CA ALA A 39 8.41 4.00 3.58
C ALA A 39 8.43 2.81 4.54
N LEU A 40 8.98 1.65 4.13
CA LEU A 40 9.02 0.45 5.00
C LEU A 40 9.84 0.70 6.27
N GLY A 41 10.94 1.45 6.15
CA GLY A 41 11.79 1.82 7.28
C GLY A 41 11.05 2.74 8.25
N GLU A 42 10.45 3.82 7.73
CA GLU A 42 9.77 4.82 8.57
C GLU A 42 8.47 4.25 9.18
N LEU A 43 7.74 3.39 8.47
CA LEU A 43 6.51 2.76 8.95
C LEU A 43 6.69 2.03 10.29
N GLN A 44 7.86 1.41 10.50
CA GLN A 44 8.17 0.64 11.71
C GLN A 44 8.18 1.49 12.99
N ARG A 45 8.20 2.82 12.87
CA ARG A 45 8.08 3.74 14.01
C ARG A 45 6.63 3.92 14.46
N HIS A 46 5.67 3.44 13.67
CA HIS A 46 4.24 3.66 13.87
C HIS A 46 3.46 2.36 14.08
N CYS A 47 3.84 1.26 13.42
CA CYS A 47 3.29 -0.06 13.65
C CYS A 47 4.32 -1.17 13.40
N GLY A 48 4.05 -2.38 13.89
CA GLY A 48 4.89 -3.55 13.60
C GLY A 48 4.83 -3.94 12.12
N LEU A 49 5.88 -4.63 11.65
CA LEU A 49 6.00 -5.09 10.26
C LEU A 49 4.83 -5.98 9.80
N TYR A 50 4.10 -6.62 10.71
CA TYR A 50 3.03 -7.54 10.38
C TYR A 50 1.65 -7.04 10.85
N ASP A 51 1.56 -5.79 11.29
CA ASP A 51 0.35 -5.18 11.88
C ASP A 51 -0.58 -4.53 10.84
N LEU A 52 -0.12 -4.39 9.59
CA LEU A 52 -0.95 -3.86 8.50
C LEU A 52 -2.05 -4.85 8.13
N ASP A 53 -3.26 -4.34 7.92
CA ASP A 53 -4.42 -5.13 7.54
C ASP A 53 -4.77 -5.00 6.05
N ALA A 54 -4.41 -3.87 5.42
CA ALA A 54 -4.55 -3.66 3.98
C ALA A 54 -3.59 -2.58 3.47
N ILE A 55 -3.31 -2.63 2.17
CA ILE A 55 -2.57 -1.59 1.44
C ILE A 55 -3.43 -1.13 0.26
N PHE A 56 -3.47 0.17 0.01
CA PHE A 56 -4.01 0.77 -1.20
C PHE A 56 -2.88 1.49 -1.94
N LEU A 57 -2.59 1.08 -3.17
CA LEU A 57 -1.64 1.75 -4.07
C LEU A 57 -2.41 2.65 -5.03
N SER A 58 -2.16 3.96 -4.99
CA SER A 58 -2.85 4.93 -5.85
C SER A 58 -2.48 4.74 -7.32
N HIS A 59 -1.19 4.52 -7.58
CA HIS A 59 -0.63 4.24 -8.89
C HIS A 59 0.72 3.52 -8.80
N LEU A 60 1.30 3.17 -9.95
CA LEU A 60 2.43 2.24 -10.05
C LEU A 60 3.80 2.89 -10.35
N HIS A 61 3.95 4.17 -10.03
CA HIS A 61 5.28 4.80 -9.99
C HIS A 61 6.07 4.29 -8.78
N ALA A 62 7.41 4.32 -8.89
CA ALA A 62 8.29 3.75 -7.88
C ALA A 62 8.18 4.46 -6.51
N ASP A 63 7.99 5.77 -6.52
CA ASP A 63 7.77 6.58 -5.32
C ASP A 63 6.42 6.32 -4.63
N HIS A 64 5.58 5.44 -5.17
CA HIS A 64 4.31 5.03 -4.55
C HIS A 64 4.25 3.55 -4.17
N CYS A 65 5.11 2.68 -4.73
CA CYS A 65 4.98 1.24 -4.51
C CYS A 65 6.26 0.44 -4.37
N ILE A 66 7.46 1.02 -4.58
CA ILE A 66 8.66 0.19 -4.73
C ILE A 66 9.10 -0.51 -3.43
N ASP A 67 8.77 0.04 -2.26
CA ASP A 67 9.08 -0.59 -0.97
C ASP A 67 8.24 -1.86 -0.72
N MET A 68 7.19 -2.11 -1.51
CA MET A 68 6.50 -3.40 -1.53
C MET A 68 7.44 -4.57 -1.83
N CYS A 69 8.52 -4.35 -2.61
CA CYS A 69 9.51 -5.39 -2.89
C CYS A 69 10.32 -5.76 -1.64
N ALA A 70 10.73 -4.78 -0.84
CA ALA A 70 11.38 -5.03 0.43
C ALA A 70 10.40 -5.67 1.43
N TYR A 71 9.13 -5.24 1.39
CA TYR A 71 8.11 -5.78 2.27
C TYR A 71 7.74 -7.23 1.92
N PHE A 72 7.74 -7.58 0.63
CA PHE A 72 7.63 -8.98 0.17
C PHE A 72 8.68 -9.85 0.86
N VAL A 73 9.96 -9.46 0.81
CA VAL A 73 11.06 -10.20 1.45
C VAL A 73 10.83 -10.34 2.96
N ALA A 74 10.45 -9.26 3.64
CA ALA A 74 10.20 -9.26 5.08
C ALA A 74 9.06 -10.19 5.51
N ARG A 75 8.01 -10.33 4.68
CA ARG A 75 6.88 -11.24 4.95
C ARG A 75 7.13 -12.67 4.46
N TYR A 76 7.85 -12.85 3.36
CA TYR A 76 8.18 -14.16 2.80
C TYR A 76 9.18 -14.91 3.69
N TYR A 77 10.25 -14.23 4.09
CA TYR A 77 11.32 -14.78 4.93
C TYR A 77 11.14 -14.42 6.41
N ARG A 78 9.89 -14.40 6.88
CA ARG A 78 9.54 -14.01 8.24
C ARG A 78 10.38 -14.77 9.27
N HIS A 79 11.05 -14.02 10.15
CA HIS A 79 12.02 -14.57 11.11
C HIS A 79 11.39 -15.56 12.10
N ASP A 80 10.19 -15.23 12.61
CA ASP A 80 9.48 -16.07 13.60
C ASP A 80 8.92 -17.38 13.00
N GLY A 81 9.14 -17.61 11.70
CA GLY A 81 8.64 -18.77 10.98
C GLY A 81 7.15 -18.69 10.65
N GLY A 82 6.72 -19.61 9.79
CA GLY A 82 5.36 -19.66 9.29
C GLY A 82 5.06 -18.58 8.24
N ARG A 83 4.10 -18.88 7.37
CA ARG A 83 3.64 -17.94 6.35
C ARG A 83 2.58 -17.03 6.98
N CYS A 84 2.74 -15.72 6.84
CA CYS A 84 1.66 -14.80 7.18
C CYS A 84 0.45 -15.05 6.28
N ALA A 85 -0.75 -14.71 6.77
CA ALA A 85 -1.90 -14.57 5.88
C ALA A 85 -1.55 -13.57 4.76
N PRO A 86 -1.96 -13.84 3.51
CA PRO A 86 -1.82 -12.89 2.42
C PRO A 86 -2.42 -11.54 2.81
N LEU A 87 -1.65 -10.47 2.61
CA LEU A 87 -2.09 -9.11 2.92
C LEU A 87 -2.87 -8.55 1.73
N PRO A 88 -4.13 -8.10 1.89
CA PRO A 88 -4.88 -7.44 0.83
C PRO A 88 -4.15 -6.20 0.30
N VAL A 89 -3.94 -6.15 -1.01
CA VAL A 89 -3.36 -5.02 -1.74
C VAL A 89 -4.31 -4.59 -2.84
N TYR A 90 -4.92 -3.43 -2.65
CA TYR A 90 -5.75 -2.77 -3.64
C TYR A 90 -4.87 -1.88 -4.52
N GLY A 91 -4.91 -2.04 -5.84
CA GLY A 91 -4.14 -1.18 -6.73
C GLY A 91 -4.63 -1.24 -8.18
N PRO A 92 -4.03 -0.46 -9.09
CA PRO A 92 -4.31 -0.52 -10.51
C PRO A 92 -4.21 -1.92 -11.12
N GLU A 93 -4.80 -2.07 -12.30
CA GLU A 93 -4.56 -3.26 -13.11
C GLU A 93 -3.05 -3.45 -13.36
N GLY A 94 -2.58 -4.70 -13.24
CA GLY A 94 -1.16 -5.03 -13.42
C GLY A 94 -0.27 -4.79 -12.21
N THR A 95 -0.82 -4.48 -11.03
CA THR A 95 -0.05 -4.29 -9.77
C THR A 95 0.90 -5.47 -9.50
N GLU A 96 0.40 -6.71 -9.53
CA GLU A 96 1.26 -7.90 -9.32
C GLU A 96 2.40 -7.95 -10.34
N HIS A 97 2.06 -7.85 -11.63
CA HIS A 97 3.04 -7.91 -12.71
C HIS A 97 4.13 -6.84 -12.55
N ARG A 98 3.74 -5.61 -12.19
CA ARG A 98 4.65 -4.50 -11.96
C ARG A 98 5.62 -4.79 -10.81
N LEU A 99 5.15 -5.34 -9.69
CA LEU A 99 5.96 -5.65 -8.52
C LEU A 99 6.88 -6.85 -8.77
N THR A 100 6.35 -7.92 -9.36
CA THR A 100 7.15 -9.08 -9.77
C THR A 100 8.27 -8.67 -10.71
N THR A 101 7.99 -7.80 -11.68
CA THR A 101 8.99 -7.28 -12.61
C THR A 101 10.03 -6.40 -11.91
N ALA A 102 9.63 -5.58 -10.93
CA ALA A 102 10.55 -4.71 -10.20
C ALA A 102 11.53 -5.51 -9.34
N TYR A 103 11.04 -6.59 -8.72
CA TYR A 103 11.85 -7.44 -7.87
C TYR A 103 12.76 -8.36 -8.70
N ALA A 104 12.27 -8.86 -9.85
CA ALA A 104 12.97 -9.64 -10.87
C ALA A 104 13.58 -10.99 -10.42
N ASP A 105 13.79 -11.21 -9.12
CA ASP A 105 14.33 -12.43 -8.52
C ASP A 105 13.21 -13.34 -7.98
N THR A 106 12.31 -13.76 -8.88
CA THR A 106 11.17 -14.62 -8.55
C THR A 106 11.08 -15.86 -9.43
N PRO A 107 10.68 -17.02 -8.87
CA PRO A 107 10.55 -18.26 -9.64
C PRO A 107 9.37 -18.23 -10.64
N SER A 108 8.40 -17.34 -10.46
CA SER A 108 7.23 -17.23 -11.36
C SER A 108 6.67 -15.80 -11.43
N ALA A 109 5.86 -15.54 -12.46
CA ALA A 109 5.15 -14.27 -12.63
C ALA A 109 4.16 -13.94 -11.50
N SER A 110 3.73 -14.96 -10.73
CA SER A 110 2.73 -14.85 -9.65
C SER A 110 3.32 -15.03 -8.25
N SER A 111 4.64 -14.88 -8.10
CA SER A 111 5.32 -15.12 -6.82
C SER A 111 4.93 -14.09 -5.76
N MET A 112 4.59 -12.86 -6.16
CA MET A 112 4.12 -11.81 -5.22
C MET A 112 2.78 -12.21 -4.55
N SER A 113 1.91 -12.94 -5.25
CA SER A 113 0.67 -13.49 -4.68
C SER A 113 0.91 -14.49 -3.54
N GLU A 114 2.17 -14.90 -3.32
CA GLU A 114 2.47 -15.72 -2.17
C GLU A 114 2.34 -14.98 -0.83
N VAL A 115 2.45 -13.65 -0.86
CA VAL A 115 2.48 -12.77 0.31
C VAL A 115 1.35 -11.76 0.29
N PHE A 116 0.90 -11.38 -0.90
CA PHE A 116 -0.12 -10.36 -1.11
C PHE A 116 -1.36 -10.96 -1.77
N ASP A 117 -2.53 -10.46 -1.43
CA ASP A 117 -3.79 -10.78 -2.10
C ASP A 117 -4.21 -9.55 -2.92
N PHE A 118 -4.02 -9.60 -4.24
CA PHE A 118 -4.18 -8.43 -5.11
C PHE A 118 -5.64 -8.23 -5.55
N HIS A 119 -6.14 -7.01 -5.34
CA HIS A 119 -7.47 -6.57 -5.74
C HIS A 119 -7.36 -5.42 -6.74
N THR A 120 -7.79 -5.63 -7.98
CA THR A 120 -7.78 -4.57 -9.00
C THR A 120 -8.82 -3.50 -8.69
N VAL A 121 -8.36 -2.27 -8.47
CA VAL A 121 -9.20 -1.10 -8.20
C VAL A 121 -9.89 -0.64 -9.49
N LYS A 122 -11.15 -0.23 -9.34
CA LYS A 122 -11.96 0.47 -10.35
C LYS A 122 -12.73 1.59 -9.66
N PRO A 123 -13.27 2.59 -10.38
CA PRO A 123 -14.15 3.58 -9.77
C PRO A 123 -15.37 2.89 -9.15
N SER A 124 -15.47 2.92 -7.82
CA SER A 124 -16.51 2.19 -7.08
C SER A 124 -16.52 2.59 -5.60
N THR A 125 -17.54 2.11 -4.90
CA THR A 125 -17.63 2.17 -3.44
C THR A 125 -17.60 0.75 -2.88
N PHE A 126 -16.76 0.50 -1.88
CA PHE A 126 -16.62 -0.81 -1.23
C PHE A 126 -16.06 -0.66 0.19
N GLU A 127 -16.06 -1.74 0.96
CA GLU A 127 -15.54 -1.76 2.32
C GLU A 127 -14.11 -2.29 2.36
N VAL A 128 -13.27 -1.65 3.18
CA VAL A 128 -11.94 -2.14 3.57
C VAL A 128 -11.84 -2.10 5.09
N GLY A 129 -12.03 -3.26 5.73
CA GLY A 129 -12.16 -3.31 7.18
C GLY A 129 -13.33 -2.46 7.68
N PRO A 130 -13.12 -1.49 8.58
CA PRO A 130 -14.17 -0.60 9.10
C PRO A 130 -14.38 0.66 8.23
N PHE A 131 -13.70 0.76 7.08
CA PHE A 131 -13.75 1.92 6.21
C PHE A 131 -14.67 1.70 5.02
N THR A 132 -15.60 2.63 4.80
CA THR A 132 -16.24 2.80 3.49
C THR A 132 -15.27 3.58 2.60
N VAL A 133 -14.88 2.96 1.49
CA VAL A 133 -13.91 3.49 0.55
C VAL A 133 -14.60 3.83 -0.76
N HIS A 134 -14.32 5.01 -1.29
CA HIS A 134 -14.71 5.42 -2.64
C HIS A 134 -13.46 5.70 -3.47
N THR A 135 -13.39 5.14 -4.65
CA THR A 135 -12.27 5.31 -5.58
C THR A 135 -12.74 5.97 -6.87
N GLU A 136 -11.89 6.81 -7.45
CA GLU A 136 -12.17 7.47 -8.73
C GLU A 136 -10.86 7.62 -9.53
N ARG A 137 -10.95 7.56 -10.87
CA ARG A 137 -9.79 7.79 -11.75
C ARG A 137 -9.36 9.25 -11.64
N VAL A 138 -8.06 9.49 -11.62
CA VAL A 138 -7.48 10.85 -11.68
C VAL A 138 -6.63 11.04 -12.94
N ALA A 139 -6.48 12.29 -13.36
CA ALA A 139 -5.66 12.64 -14.51
C ALA A 139 -4.16 12.52 -14.16
N HIS A 140 -3.50 11.49 -14.69
CA HIS A 140 -2.08 11.22 -14.49
C HIS A 140 -1.52 10.47 -15.72
N PRO A 141 -0.20 10.49 -16.01
CA PRO A 141 0.38 9.81 -17.17
C PRO A 141 0.22 8.28 -17.18
N VAL A 142 -0.01 7.68 -16.00
CA VAL A 142 -0.32 6.25 -15.84
C VAL A 142 -1.69 6.10 -15.18
N GLU A 143 -2.23 4.88 -15.17
CA GLU A 143 -3.43 4.58 -14.40
C GLU A 143 -3.22 4.94 -12.91
N ALA A 144 -4.09 5.81 -12.42
CA ALA A 144 -4.06 6.32 -11.06
C ALA A 144 -5.48 6.53 -10.52
N TYR A 145 -5.61 6.34 -9.20
CA TYR A 145 -6.87 6.52 -8.48
C TYR A 145 -6.69 7.41 -7.26
N ALA A 146 -7.63 8.34 -7.07
CA ALA A 146 -7.86 8.95 -5.77
C ALA A 146 -8.71 7.99 -4.91
N ILE A 147 -8.55 8.12 -3.59
CA ILE A 147 -9.30 7.36 -2.60
C ILE A 147 -9.90 8.32 -1.56
N ARG A 148 -11.20 8.18 -1.32
CA ARG A 148 -11.90 8.78 -0.18
C ARG A 148 -12.21 7.68 0.83
N VAL A 149 -11.68 7.82 2.04
CA VAL A 149 -11.86 6.91 3.17
C VAL A 149 -12.82 7.54 4.16
N GLU A 150 -13.90 6.85 4.49
CA GLU A 150 -14.94 7.32 5.41
C GLU A 150 -15.09 6.37 6.59
N HIS A 151 -15.21 6.92 7.80
CA HIS A 151 -15.48 6.15 9.01
C HIS A 151 -15.97 7.06 10.14
N GLY A 152 -17.03 6.64 10.85
CA GLY A 152 -17.55 7.33 12.03
C GLY A 152 -17.94 8.80 11.79
N GLY A 153 -18.53 9.09 10.62
CA GLY A 153 -18.92 10.45 10.22
C GLY A 153 -17.76 11.38 9.82
N ARG A 154 -16.53 10.86 9.73
CA ARG A 154 -15.36 11.59 9.22
C ARG A 154 -14.96 11.06 7.84
N SER A 155 -14.32 11.91 7.04
CA SER A 155 -13.78 11.53 5.73
C SER A 155 -12.37 12.08 5.51
N LEU A 156 -11.50 11.30 4.90
CA LEU A 156 -10.19 11.69 4.38
C LEU A 156 -10.17 11.41 2.88
N THR A 157 -9.67 12.34 2.08
CA THR A 157 -9.44 12.10 0.64
C THR A 157 -7.95 12.23 0.35
N TYR A 158 -7.39 11.20 -0.30
CA TYR A 158 -6.05 11.17 -0.83
C TYR A 158 -6.14 11.20 -2.36
N SER A 159 -5.50 12.18 -2.99
CA SER A 159 -5.56 12.40 -4.44
C SER A 159 -4.81 11.34 -5.25
N GLY A 160 -3.96 10.57 -4.59
CA GLY A 160 -3.03 9.65 -5.22
C GLY A 160 -1.69 10.29 -5.56
#